data_AF-A0A7X3MQ43-F1
#
_entry.id   AF-A0A7X3MQ43-F1
#
_cell.length_a   1.000
_cell.length_b   1.000
_cell.length_c   1.000
_cell.angle_alpha   90.00
_cell.angle_beta   90.00
_cell.angle_gamma   90.00
#
_symmetry.space_group_name_H-M   'P 1'
#
loop_
_entity.id
_entity.type
_entity.pdbx_description
1 polymer ?
#
loop_
_entity_poly.entity_id
_entity_poly.type
_entity_poly.pdbx_seq_one_letter_code
_entity_poly.pdbx_strand_id
1 'polypeptide(L)'
;MLQPFANLQKLGQENMEAALKAAGAFSSNAQAIVNETAEFARKSFEHNSDALEKLAGAQSLEKAVEVQSAYVKGAYESFIGQSGKLGALYTALATDTFKPFEGLLSKAMKA
;
A
#
# COMPACT_ATOMS: atom_id res chain seq x y z
N MET A 1 39.54 30.24 -0.53
CA MET A 1 39.12 28.91 -1.01
C MET A 1 38.11 28.23 -0.06
N LEU A 2 37.08 28.96 0.42
CA LEU A 2 36.09 28.43 1.39
C LEU A 2 34.77 27.98 0.73
N GLN A 3 34.49 28.43 -0.49
CA GLN A 3 33.25 28.07 -1.20
C GLN A 3 33.11 26.58 -1.53
N PRO A 4 34.17 25.84 -1.92
CA PRO A 4 34.06 24.40 -2.16
C PRO A 4 33.61 23.64 -0.90
N PHE A 5 34.13 24.02 0.27
CA PHE A 5 33.76 23.44 1.56
C PHE A 5 32.31 23.77 1.96
N ALA A 6 31.88 25.02 1.79
CA ALA A 6 30.50 25.43 2.08
C ALA A 6 29.48 24.70 1.17
N ASN A 7 29.82 24.49 -0.11
CA ASN A 7 28.98 23.74 -1.04
C ASN A 7 28.89 22.25 -0.68
N LEU A 8 30.01 21.62 -0.29
CA LEU A 8 30.03 20.24 0.19
C LEU A 8 29.19 20.06 1.47
N GLN A 9 29.31 20.99 2.41
CA GLN A 9 28.52 20.96 3.64
C GLN A 9 27.02 21.10 3.37
N LYS A 10 26.63 22.02 2.48
CA LYS A 10 25.25 22.21 2.06
C LYS A 10 24.68 20.98 1.36
N LEU A 11 25.44 20.36 0.45
CA LEU A 11 25.05 19.13 -0.22
C LEU A 11 24.86 17.97 0.77
N GLY A 12 25.74 17.86 1.77
CA GLY A 12 25.58 16.89 2.87
C GLY A 12 24.30 17.11 3.69
N GLN A 13 23.95 18.36 3.98
CA GLN A 13 22.69 18.71 4.66
C GLN A 13 21.46 18.39 3.81
N GLU A 14 21.44 18.79 2.53
CA GLU A 14 20.33 18.50 1.61
C GLU A 14 20.11 16.98 1.45
N ASN A 15 21.19 16.18 1.38
CA ASN A 15 21.11 14.73 1.34
C ASN A 15 20.54 14.12 2.63
N MET A 16 20.96 14.62 3.80
CA MET A 16 20.44 14.16 5.09
C MET A 16 18.94 14.48 5.23
N GLU A 17 18.52 15.68 4.85
CA GLU A 17 17.11 16.08 4.87
C GLU A 17 16.27 15.21 3.92
N ALA A 18 16.77 14.94 2.71
CA ALA A 18 16.11 14.05 1.76
C ALA A 18 15.99 12.62 2.31
N ALA A 19 17.04 12.09 2.94
CA ALA A 19 17.02 10.77 3.56
C ALA A 19 16.01 10.67 4.71
N LEU A 20 15.92 11.69 5.58
CA LEU A 20 14.94 11.73 6.67
C LEU A 20 13.51 11.79 6.12
N LYS A 21 13.26 12.60 5.08
CA LYS A 21 11.95 12.65 4.40
C LYS A 21 11.59 11.31 3.77
N ALA A 22 12.53 10.67 3.08
CA ALA A 22 12.33 9.35 2.47
C ALA A 22 12.02 8.28 3.53
N ALA A 23 12.73 8.26 4.66
CA ALA A 23 12.47 7.33 5.76
C ALA A 23 11.08 7.54 6.37
N GLY A 24 10.66 8.81 6.56
CA GLY A 24 9.31 9.14 7.02
C GLY A 24 8.22 8.70 6.04
N ALA A 25 8.41 8.98 4.75
CA ALA A 25 7.49 8.56 3.69
C ALA A 25 7.37 7.04 3.60
N PHE A 26 8.50 6.32 3.67
CA PHE A 26 8.54 4.87 3.71
C PHE A 26 7.75 4.32 4.90
N SER A 27 8.03 4.81 6.12
CA SER A 27 7.37 4.35 7.33
C SER A 27 5.85 4.57 7.28
N SER A 28 5.40 5.74 6.84
CA SER A 28 3.97 6.04 6.72
C SER A 28 3.26 5.16 5.68
N ASN A 29 3.85 5.00 4.49
CA ASN A 29 3.28 4.16 3.45
C ASN A 29 3.30 2.67 3.83
N ALA A 30 4.34 2.19 4.49
CA ALA A 30 4.39 0.83 5.03
C ALA A 30 3.26 0.59 6.04
N GLN A 31 3.00 1.55 6.93
CA GLN A 31 1.88 1.46 7.87
C GLN A 31 0.52 1.41 7.14
N ALA A 32 0.36 2.19 6.06
CA ALA A 32 -0.86 2.15 5.25
C ALA A 32 -1.08 0.77 4.61
N ILE A 33 -0.03 0.12 4.11
CA ILE A 33 -0.07 -1.24 3.57
C ILE A 33 -0.49 -2.25 4.65
N VAL A 34 0.13 -2.17 5.83
CA VAL A 34 -0.23 -3.03 6.97
C VAL A 34 -1.70 -2.87 7.34
N ASN A 35 -2.17 -1.63 7.45
CA ASN A 35 -3.56 -1.34 7.82
C ASN A 35 -4.56 -1.87 6.78
N GLU A 36 -4.32 -1.64 5.48
CA GLU A 36 -5.22 -2.14 4.43
C GLU A 36 -5.21 -3.69 4.38
N THR A 37 -4.05 -4.32 4.60
CA THR A 37 -3.95 -5.78 4.64
C THR A 37 -4.73 -6.36 5.83
N ALA A 38 -4.61 -5.76 7.00
CA ALA A 38 -5.36 -6.17 8.19
C ALA A 38 -6.88 -6.00 8.00
N GLU A 39 -7.30 -4.87 7.43
CA GLU A 39 -8.70 -4.60 7.13
C GLU A 39 -9.27 -5.60 6.11
N PHE A 40 -8.50 -5.95 5.06
CA PHE A 40 -8.89 -6.97 4.10
C PHE A 40 -9.02 -8.36 4.74
N ALA A 41 -8.11 -8.74 5.63
CA ALA A 41 -8.20 -9.99 6.37
C ALA A 41 -9.47 -10.03 7.24
N ARG A 42 -9.79 -8.93 7.94
CA ARG A 42 -11.00 -8.79 8.74
C ARG A 42 -12.26 -8.98 7.89
N LYS A 43 -12.36 -8.27 6.77
CA LYS A 43 -13.50 -8.38 5.82
C LYS A 43 -13.63 -9.78 5.22
N SER A 44 -12.51 -10.41 4.87
CA SER A 44 -12.49 -11.77 4.35
C SER A 44 -13.04 -12.77 5.37
N PHE A 45 -12.69 -12.60 6.64
CA PHE A 45 -13.22 -13.42 7.72
C PHE A 45 -14.73 -13.23 7.90
N GLU A 46 -15.21 -11.98 7.86
CA GLU A 46 -16.65 -11.66 7.94
C GLU A 46 -17.42 -12.29 6.77
N HIS A 47 -16.93 -12.13 5.54
CA HIS A 47 -17.54 -12.69 4.33
C HIS A 47 -17.60 -14.23 4.37
N ASN A 48 -16.52 -14.87 4.83
CA ASN A 48 -16.50 -16.32 5.01
C ASN A 48 -17.49 -16.79 6.09
N SER A 49 -17.53 -16.08 7.22
CA SER A 49 -18.42 -16.44 8.35
C SER A 49 -19.89 -16.30 7.97
N ASP A 50 -20.26 -15.23 7.28
CA ASP A 50 -21.61 -15.00 6.77
C ASP A 50 -22.02 -16.10 5.77
N ALA A 51 -21.13 -16.48 4.85
CA ALA A 51 -21.40 -17.57 3.92
C ALA A 51 -21.58 -18.91 4.63
N LEU A 52 -20.77 -19.21 5.64
CA LEU A 52 -20.91 -20.43 6.45
C LEU A 52 -22.23 -20.47 7.22
N GLU A 53 -22.62 -19.36 7.86
CA GLU A 53 -23.89 -19.26 8.58
C GLU A 53 -25.08 -19.51 7.64
N LYS A 54 -25.08 -18.85 6.47
CA LYS A 54 -26.12 -19.02 5.45
C LYS A 54 -26.16 -20.43 4.88
N LEU A 55 -25.01 -21.05 4.67
CA LEU A 55 -24.91 -22.41 4.15
C LEU A 55 -25.41 -23.43 5.19
N ALA A 56 -25.07 -23.25 6.46
CA ALA A 56 -25.55 -24.11 7.55
C ALA A 56 -27.07 -24.02 7.74
N GLY A 57 -27.67 -22.86 7.45
CA GLY A 57 -29.12 -22.64 7.46
C GLY A 57 -29.84 -23.02 6.16
N ALA A 58 -29.14 -23.51 5.13
CA ALA A 58 -29.76 -23.81 3.84
C ALA A 58 -30.66 -25.05 3.92
N GLN A 59 -31.94 -24.88 3.58
CA GLN A 59 -32.95 -25.95 3.64
C GLN A 59 -33.10 -26.75 2.34
N SER A 60 -32.41 -26.35 1.28
CA SER A 60 -32.41 -27.03 -0.02
C SER A 60 -31.09 -26.85 -0.75
N LEU A 61 -30.86 -27.68 -1.77
CA LEU A 61 -29.67 -27.60 -2.62
C LEU A 61 -29.65 -26.27 -3.42
N GLU A 62 -30.79 -25.82 -3.90
CA GLU A 62 -30.92 -24.54 -4.62
C GLU A 62 -30.46 -23.37 -3.74
N LYS A 63 -30.86 -23.35 -2.46
CA LYS A 63 -30.41 -22.31 -1.52
C LYS A 63 -28.92 -22.39 -1.23
N ALA A 64 -28.36 -23.61 -1.10
CA ALA A 64 -26.92 -23.78 -0.95
C ALA A 64 -26.14 -23.25 -2.17
N VAL A 65 -26.64 -23.51 -3.39
CA VAL A 65 -26.04 -23.01 -4.64
C VAL A 65 -26.12 -21.48 -4.74
N GLU A 66 -27.24 -20.87 -4.33
CA GLU A 66 -27.37 -19.41 -4.25
C GLU A 66 -26.32 -18.81 -3.32
N VAL A 67 -26.16 -19.36 -2.11
CA VAL A 67 -25.16 -18.91 -1.11
C VAL A 67 -23.74 -19.04 -1.66
N GLN A 68 -23.38 -20.19 -2.24
CA GLN A 68 -22.06 -20.41 -2.81
C GLN A 68 -21.79 -19.47 -3.99
N SER A 69 -22.77 -19.22 -4.85
CA SER A 69 -22.64 -18.30 -5.99
C SER A 69 -22.41 -16.87 -5.53
N ALA A 70 -23.16 -16.41 -4.53
CA ALA A 70 -22.98 -15.10 -3.91
C ALA A 70 -21.60 -14.98 -3.23
N TYR A 71 -21.17 -16.02 -2.53
CA TYR A 71 -19.85 -16.09 -1.91
C TYR A 71 -18.72 -15.89 -2.93
N VAL A 72 -18.74 -16.67 -4.02
CA VAL A 72 -17.71 -16.61 -5.07
C VAL A 72 -17.68 -15.23 -5.73
N LYS A 73 -18.85 -14.67 -6.05
CA LYS A 73 -18.95 -13.33 -6.64
C LYS A 73 -18.36 -12.27 -5.70
N GLY A 74 -18.77 -12.26 -4.43
CA GLY A 74 -18.28 -11.28 -3.46
C GLY A 74 -16.78 -11.43 -3.17
N ALA A 75 -16.27 -12.66 -3.15
CA ALA A 75 -14.83 -12.93 -3.01
C ALA A 75 -14.04 -12.39 -4.21
N TYR A 76 -14.55 -12.56 -5.43
CA TYR A 76 -13.93 -12.03 -6.65
C TYR A 76 -13.91 -10.49 -6.67
N GLU A 77 -15.03 -9.85 -6.37
CA GLU A 77 -15.13 -8.39 -6.30
C GLU A 77 -14.17 -7.82 -5.23
N SER A 78 -14.12 -8.46 -4.05
CA SER A 78 -13.21 -8.08 -2.97
C SER A 78 -11.74 -8.24 -3.36
N PHE A 79 -11.38 -9.34 -4.04
CA PHE A 79 -10.02 -9.59 -4.50
C PHE A 79 -9.54 -8.55 -5.51
N ILE A 80 -10.36 -8.23 -6.52
CA ILE A 80 -10.01 -7.20 -7.51
C ILE A 80 -9.87 -5.84 -6.85
N GLY A 81 -10.80 -5.49 -5.96
CA GLY A 81 -10.73 -4.24 -5.19
C GLY A 81 -9.45 -4.14 -4.36
N GLN A 82 -9.09 -5.20 -3.62
CA GLN A 82 -7.87 -5.24 -2.81
C GLN A 82 -6.61 -5.17 -3.65
N SER A 83 -6.57 -5.86 -4.79
CA SER A 83 -5.44 -5.86 -5.70
C SER A 83 -5.15 -4.46 -6.24
N GLY A 84 -6.20 -3.73 -6.66
CA GLY A 84 -6.07 -2.34 -7.11
C GLY A 84 -5.56 -1.42 -6.00
N LYS A 85 -6.10 -1.55 -4.79
CA LYS A 85 -5.66 -0.75 -3.63
C LYS A 85 -4.21 -1.02 -3.23
N LEU A 86 -3.82 -2.28 -3.10
CA LEU A 86 -2.43 -2.64 -2.78
C LEU A 86 -1.48 -2.15 -3.88
N GLY A 87 -1.85 -2.28 -5.16
CA GLY A 87 -1.07 -1.73 -6.27
C GLY A 87 -0.85 -0.21 -6.14
N ALA A 88 -1.90 0.54 -5.80
CA ALA A 88 -1.80 1.97 -5.55
C ALA A 88 -0.91 2.29 -4.33
N LEU A 89 -1.04 1.55 -3.22
CA LEU A 89 -0.23 1.73 -2.02
C LEU A 89 1.26 1.45 -2.27
N TYR A 90 1.59 0.39 -2.99
CA TYR A 90 2.99 0.11 -3.36
C TYR A 90 3.56 1.14 -4.34
N THR A 91 2.73 1.65 -5.26
CA THR A 91 3.12 2.76 -6.15
C THR A 91 3.40 4.03 -5.35
N ALA A 92 2.55 4.36 -4.37
CA ALA A 92 2.75 5.50 -3.48
C ALA A 92 4.01 5.33 -2.62
N LEU A 93 4.23 4.15 -2.02
CA LEU A 93 5.44 3.81 -1.28
C LEU A 93 6.69 4.10 -2.12
N ALA A 94 6.76 3.58 -3.34
CA ALA A 94 7.90 3.80 -4.22
C ALA A 94 8.06 5.30 -4.56
N THR A 95 6.98 5.94 -5.02
CA THR A 95 7.01 7.33 -5.48
C THR A 95 7.42 8.27 -4.35
N ASP A 96 6.76 8.19 -3.19
CA ASP A 96 7.00 9.09 -2.06
C ASP A 96 8.37 8.87 -1.41
N THR A 97 8.89 7.63 -1.42
CA THR A 97 10.22 7.32 -0.89
C THR A 97 11.33 7.91 -1.77
N PHE A 98 11.17 7.89 -3.10
CA PHE A 98 12.21 8.35 -4.03
C PHE A 98 12.10 9.83 -4.42
N LYS A 99 10.91 10.43 -4.34
CA LYS A 99 10.68 11.83 -4.66
C LYS A 99 11.63 12.84 -3.98
N PRO A 100 12.04 12.69 -2.70
CA PRO A 100 12.97 13.60 -2.04
C PRO A 100 14.34 13.71 -2.75
N PHE A 101 14.70 12.75 -3.60
CA PHE A 101 15.98 12.71 -4.30
C PHE A 101 15.93 13.27 -5.73
N GLU A 102 14.76 13.53 -6.32
CA GLU A 102 14.62 14.01 -7.70
C GLU A 102 15.39 15.32 -7.95
N GLY A 103 15.33 16.25 -6.99
CA GLY A 103 16.04 17.53 -7.05
C GLY A 103 17.56 17.39 -6.88
N LEU A 104 18.00 16.39 -6.10
CA LEU A 104 19.43 16.09 -5.89
C LEU A 104 20.06 15.45 -7.13
N LEU A 105 19.37 14.47 -7.74
CA LEU A 105 19.77 13.85 -9.01
C LEU A 105 19.86 14.89 -10.13
N SER A 106 18.87 15.79 -10.22
CA SER A 106 18.85 16.85 -11.22
C SER A 106 20.00 17.85 -11.07
N LYS A 107 20.45 18.13 -9.84
CA LYS A 107 21.63 18.96 -9.58
C LYS A 107 22.93 18.22 -9.91
N ALA A 108 23.02 16.93 -9.57
CA ALA A 108 24.19 16.10 -9.86
C ALA A 108 24.42 15.88 -11.38
N MET A 109 23.35 15.78 -12.18
CA MET A 109 23.46 15.68 -13.64
C MET A 109 23.83 17.00 -14.33
N LYS A 110 23.65 18.14 -13.64
CA LYS A 110 23.93 19.49 -14.15
C LYS A 110 25.25 20.08 -13.64
N ALA A 111 25.89 19.43 -12.67
CA ALA A 111 27.21 19.78 -12.13
C ALA A 111 28.31 19.04 -12.90
#